data_AF-A0A7J4JFV2-F1
#
_entry.id   AF-A0A7J4JFV2-F1
#
_cell.length_a   1.000
_cell.length_b   1.000
_cell.length_c   1.000
_cell.angle_alpha   90.00
_cell.angle_beta   90.00
_cell.angle_gamma   90.00
#
_symmetry.space_group_name_H-M   'P 1'
#
loop_
_entity.id
_entity.type
_entity.pdbx_description
1 polymer ?
#
loop_
_entity_poly.entity_id
_entity_poly.type
_entity_poly.pdbx_seq_one_letter_code
_entity_poly.pdbx_strand_id
1 'polypeptide(L)' 'MEAETQTIELSQRKIQDLNEQPVVETCMYISQDGKWFIHKTIITDIKPMNYIRTVMDKE' A
#
# COMPACT_ATOMS: atom_id res chain seq x y z
N MET A 1 -22.92 -18.27 6.67
CA MET A 1 -22.11 -18.27 7.91
C MET A 1 -21.54 -16.88 8.01
N GLU A 2 -22.21 -15.99 8.75
CA GLU A 2 -21.79 -14.59 8.89
C GLU A 2 -20.56 -14.55 9.80
N ALA A 3 -19.46 -13.98 9.30
CA ALA A 3 -18.27 -13.78 10.13
C ALA A 3 -18.58 -12.67 11.12
N GLU A 4 -18.60 -12.98 12.41
CA GLU A 4 -18.67 -11.97 13.47
C GLU A 4 -17.44 -11.07 13.36
N THR A 5 -17.66 -9.81 12.94
CA THR A 5 -16.60 -8.81 12.87
C THR A 5 -16.22 -8.40 14.30
N GLN A 6 -15.25 -9.07 14.89
CA GLN A 6 -14.66 -8.65 16.16
C GLN A 6 -13.98 -7.28 15.95
N THR A 7 -14.52 -6.23 16.57
CA THR A 7 -13.88 -4.91 16.61
C THR A 7 -12.66 -4.97 17.52
N ILE A 8 -11.49 -5.18 16.93
CA ILE A 8 -10.21 -5.13 17.63
C ILE A 8 -9.85 -3.64 17.83
N GLU A 9 -9.81 -3.17 19.07
CA GLU A 9 -9.23 -1.86 19.38
C GLU A 9 -7.72 -1.90 19.20
N LEU A 10 -7.20 -1.14 18.23
CA LEU A 10 -5.78 -1.00 17.99
C LEU A 10 -5.17 0.04 18.92
N SER A 11 -3.95 -0.22 19.40
CA SER A 11 -3.19 0.79 20.13
C SER A 11 -2.82 1.96 19.21
N GLN A 12 -2.65 3.16 19.76
CA GLN A 12 -2.28 4.35 19.01
C GLN A 12 -1.01 4.16 18.16
N ARG A 13 -0.01 3.45 18.71
CA ARG A 13 1.21 3.09 17.99
C ARG A 13 0.92 2.24 16.75
N LYS A 14 0.06 1.24 16.86
CA LYS A 14 -0.32 0.38 15.72
C LYS A 14 -1.07 1.17 14.63
N ILE A 15 -1.93 2.11 15.03
CA ILE A 15 -2.63 2.98 14.07
C ILE A 15 -1.62 3.86 13.32
N GLN A 16 -0.64 4.40 14.02
CA GLN A 16 0.43 5.19 13.41
C GLN A 16 1.25 4.35 12.43
N ASP A 17 1.68 3.14 12.85
CA ASP A 17 2.41 2.22 11.99
C ASP A 17 1.62 1.85 10.72
N LEU A 18 0.29 1.65 10.84
CA LEU A 18 -0.61 1.38 9.71
C LEU A 18 -0.71 2.56 8.74
N ASN A 19 -0.75 3.79 9.26
CA ASN A 19 -0.79 5.00 8.43
C ASN A 19 0.54 5.24 7.67
N GLU A 20 1.63 4.62 8.11
CA GLU A 20 2.95 4.69 7.47
C GLU A 20 3.19 3.51 6.50
N GLN A 21 2.26 2.57 6.38
CA GLN A 21 2.38 1.47 5.45
C GLN A 21 2.24 1.94 4.00
N PRO A 22 2.90 1.24 3.06
CA PRO A 22 2.70 1.50 1.65
C PRO A 22 1.23 1.26 1.27
N VAL A 23 0.67 2.16 0.46
CA VAL A 23 -0.66 1.94 -0.11
C VAL A 23 -0.52 0.96 -1.27
N VAL A 24 -1.23 -0.16 -1.19
CA VAL A 24 -1.23 -1.19 -2.24
C VAL A 24 -2.56 -1.15 -2.98
N GLU A 25 -2.50 -0.81 -4.26
CA GLU A 25 -3.65 -0.75 -5.15
C GLU A 25 -3.51 -1.81 -6.24
N THR A 26 -4.61 -2.44 -6.60
CA THR A 26 -4.67 -3.39 -7.70
C THR A 26 -5.72 -2.96 -8.70
N CYS A 27 -5.31 -2.77 -9.95
CA CYS A 27 -6.18 -2.45 -11.06
C CYS A 27 -6.19 -3.62 -12.03
N MET A 28 -7.38 -4.13 -12.34
CA MET A 28 -7.58 -5.19 -13.32
C MET A 28 -8.44 -4.65 -14.46
N TYR A 29 -7.95 -4.75 -15.69
CA TYR A 29 -8.70 -4.29 -16.85
C TYR A 29 -8.32 -5.10 -18.08
N ILE A 30 -9.23 -5.14 -19.04
CA ILE A 30 -8.99 -5.77 -20.34
C ILE A 30 -8.40 -4.70 -21.27
N SER A 31 -7.45 -5.07 -22.13
CA SER A 31 -6.93 -4.17 -23.15
C SER A 31 -8.04 -3.66 -24.06
N GLN A 32 -7.85 -2.48 -24.64
CA GLN A 32 -8.86 -1.87 -25.52
C GLN A 32 -9.21 -2.75 -26.72
N ASP A 33 -8.26 -3.55 -27.22
CA ASP A 33 -8.47 -4.51 -28.31
C ASP A 33 -9.03 -5.87 -27.86
N GLY A 34 -9.31 -6.04 -26.56
CA GLY A 34 -9.90 -7.25 -25.99
C GLY A 34 -8.96 -8.47 -25.88
N LYS A 35 -7.71 -8.35 -26.32
CA LYS A 35 -6.79 -9.51 -26.41
C LYS A 35 -6.08 -9.86 -25.11
N TRP A 36 -6.00 -8.92 -24.17
CA TRP A 36 -5.19 -9.07 -22.97
C TRP A 36 -5.99 -8.76 -21.72
N PHE A 37 -5.83 -9.60 -20.70
CA PHE A 37 -6.21 -9.28 -19.34
C PHE A 37 -4.98 -8.70 -18.62
N ILE A 38 -5.10 -7.49 -18.13
CA ILE A 38 -4.01 -6.73 -17.53
C ILE A 38 -4.28 -6.64 -16.03
N HIS A 39 -3.37 -7.23 -15.26
CA HIS A 39 -3.32 -7.09 -13.81
C HIS A 39 -2.17 -6.16 -13.43
N LYS A 40 -2.49 -4.97 -12.92
CA LYS A 40 -1.52 -3.96 -12.51
C LYS A 40 -1.57 -3.80 -10.99
N THR A 41 -0.43 -4.00 -10.34
CA THR A 41 -0.25 -3.66 -8.92
C THR A 41 0.56 -2.39 -8.80
N ILE A 42 0.06 -1.44 -8.01
CA ILE A 42 0.72 -0.18 -7.70
C ILE A 42 1.01 -0.20 -6.20
N ILE A 43 2.28 -0.03 -5.83
CA ILE A 43 2.72 0.11 -4.45
C ILE A 43 3.23 1.54 -4.30
N THR A 44 2.55 2.32 -3.45
CA THR A 44 2.90 3.70 -3.17
C THR A 44 3.53 3.80 -1.79
N ASP A 45 4.85 3.97 -1.76
CA ASP A 45 5.61 4.25 -0.55
C ASP A 45 5.77 5.76 -0.33
N ILE A 46 5.31 6.27 0.81
CA ILE A 46 5.52 7.66 1.21
C ILE A 46 6.59 7.66 2.31
N LYS A 47 7.76 8.24 2.01
CA LYS A 47 8.87 8.37 2.96
C LYS A 47 9.22 9.84 3.16
N PRO A 48 9.62 10.25 4.38
CA PRO A 48 10.01 11.63 4.62
C PRO A 48 11.35 11.94 3.92
N MET A 49 11.52 13.17 3.43
CA MET A 49 12.69 13.55 2.63
C MET A 49 14.04 13.39 3.38
N ASN A 50 14.03 13.51 4.70
CA ASN A 50 15.23 13.27 5.51
C ASN A 50 15.73 11.82 5.41
N TYR A 51 14.82 10.84 5.32
CA TYR A 51 15.16 9.44 5.11
C TYR A 51 15.87 9.27 3.76
N ILE A 52 15.27 9.80 2.69
CA ILE A 52 15.84 9.71 1.34
C ILE A 52 17.22 10.38 1.28
N ARG A 53 17.38 11.58 1.84
CA ARG A 53 18.69 12.26 1.92
C ARG A 53 19.72 11.39 2.64
N THR A 54 19.37 10.84 3.81
CA THR A 54 20.29 10.00 4.60
C THR A 54 20.70 8.72 3.88
N VAL A 55 19.80 8.14 3.08
CA VAL A 55 20.07 6.91 2.33
C VAL A 55 20.86 7.20 1.05
N MET A 56 20.52 8.26 0.31
CA MET A 56 21.13 8.62 -0.97
C MET A 56 22.50 9.30 -0.81
N ASP A 57 22.73 10.08 0.26
CA ASP A 57 24.01 10.75 0.51
C ASP A 57 25.12 9.78 0.99
N LYS A 58 24.82 8.48 1.10
CA LYS A 58 25.78 7.43 1.48
C LYS A 58 26.36 6.65 0.29
N GLU A 59 26.06 7.06 -0.94
CA GLU A 59 26.76 6.62 -2.17
C GLU A 59 27.86 7.60 -2.57
#